data_AF-A0A340WIV5-F1
#
_entry.id   AF-A0A340WIV5-F1
#
_cell.length_a   1.000
_cell.length_b   1.000
_cell.length_c   1.000
_cell.angle_alpha   90.00
_cell.angle_beta   90.00
_cell.angle_gamma   90.00
#
_symmetry.space_group_name_H-M   'P 1'
#
loop_
_entity.id
_entity.type
_entity.pdbx_description
1 polymer ?
#
loop_
_entity_poly.entity_id
_entity_poly.type
_entity_poly.pdbx_seq_one_letter_code
_entity_poly.pdbx_strand_id
1 'polypeptide(L)'
;PRREEGRTGSHPSPPPGSHFMRYFYTGVSRPGRGEPRFIAVGYVDDTQFLRFDSDAPNPRGEPRAPWVEQEGPEYWEEETRKLKGAAQIYRVNLSTLRGYYNQ
;
A
#
# COMPACT_ATOMS: atom_id res chain seq x y z
N PRO A 1 -25.69 -20.10 21.01
CA PRO A 1 -25.19 -19.64 19.69
C PRO A 1 -25.51 -18.14 19.48
N ARG A 2 -24.50 -17.28 19.60
CA ARG A 2 -24.61 -15.85 19.30
C ARG A 2 -23.41 -15.48 18.45
N ARG A 3 -23.66 -15.13 17.18
CA ARG A 3 -22.65 -14.62 16.24
C ARG A 3 -22.18 -13.27 16.76
N GLU A 4 -20.89 -13.14 17.05
CA GLU A 4 -20.21 -11.85 17.07
C GLU A 4 -19.94 -11.46 15.62
N GLU A 5 -20.70 -10.52 15.09
CA GLU A 5 -20.37 -9.85 13.83
C GLU A 5 -19.22 -8.88 14.10
N GLY A 6 -18.15 -9.07 13.33
CA GLY A 6 -16.92 -8.28 13.43
C GLY A 6 -17.20 -6.80 13.25
N ARG A 7 -16.79 -6.02 14.25
CA ARG A 7 -16.80 -4.57 14.21
C ARG A 7 -15.77 -4.12 13.16
N THR A 8 -16.25 -3.85 11.94
CA THR A 8 -15.51 -3.06 10.96
C THR A 8 -15.14 -1.74 11.64
N GLY A 9 -13.84 -1.44 11.71
CA GLY A 9 -13.34 -0.18 12.24
C GLY A 9 -13.83 0.96 11.38
N SER A 10 -14.96 1.56 11.74
CA SER A 10 -15.53 2.70 11.04
C SER A 10 -14.74 3.94 11.42
N HIS A 11 -13.91 4.42 10.49
CA HIS A 11 -13.41 5.79 10.55
C HIS A 11 -14.61 6.75 10.50
N PRO A 12 -14.61 7.83 11.30
CA PRO A 12 -15.66 8.84 11.24
C PRO A 12 -15.67 9.48 9.84
N SER A 13 -16.86 9.63 9.27
CA SER A 13 -17.04 10.30 7.98
C SER A 13 -16.59 11.77 8.07
N PRO A 14 -15.85 12.29 7.09
CA PRO A 14 -15.44 13.69 7.07
C PRO A 14 -16.67 14.61 6.96
N PRO A 15 -16.56 15.87 7.41
CA PRO A 15 -17.64 16.84 7.26
C PRO A 15 -18.02 17.05 5.78
N PRO A 16 -19.27 17.45 5.49
CA PRO A 16 -19.70 17.69 4.11
C PRO A 16 -18.76 18.64 3.36
N GLY A 17 -18.27 18.21 2.19
CA GLY A 17 -17.33 18.96 1.36
C GLY A 17 -15.85 18.78 1.73
N SER A 18 -15.51 17.97 2.74
CA SER A 18 -14.14 17.57 3.03
C SER A 18 -13.79 16.25 2.34
N HIS A 19 -12.61 16.23 1.72
CA HIS A 19 -12.03 15.06 1.09
C HIS A 19 -10.73 14.70 1.80
N PHE A 20 -10.34 13.43 1.78
CA PHE A 20 -9.06 13.01 2.33
C PHE A 20 -8.35 12.04 1.39
N MET A 21 -7.03 11.95 1.54
CA MET A 21 -6.20 10.99 0.83
C MET A 21 -5.46 10.10 1.83
N ARG A 22 -5.44 8.79 1.58
CA ARG A 22 -4.77 7.80 2.43
C ARG A 22 -3.89 6.88 1.60
N TYR A 23 -2.68 6.63 2.10
CA TYR A 23 -1.79 5.60 1.58
C TYR A 23 -1.60 4.54 2.66
N PHE A 24 -1.71 3.27 2.26
CA PHE A 24 -1.36 2.14 3.10
C PHE A 24 -0.15 1.44 2.50
N TYR A 25 0.90 1.31 3.29
CA TYR A 25 2.12 0.58 2.97
C TYR A 25 2.18 -0.67 3.83
N THR A 26 2.37 -1.82 3.21
CA THR A 26 2.40 -3.10 3.92
C THR A 26 3.61 -3.89 3.45
N GLY A 27 4.54 -4.13 4.37
CA GLY A 27 5.65 -5.07 4.18
C GLY A 27 5.37 -6.37 4.92
N VAL A 28 5.53 -7.50 4.23
CA VAL A 28 5.31 -8.84 4.79
C VAL A 28 6.61 -9.64 4.65
N SER A 29 7.22 -10.00 5.77
CA SER A 29 8.38 -10.89 5.78
C SER A 29 7.97 -12.30 5.32
N ARG A 30 8.88 -12.98 4.62
CA ARG A 30 8.61 -14.33 4.08
C ARG A 30 9.81 -15.25 4.32
N PRO A 31 10.03 -15.72 5.56
CA PRO A 31 11.13 -16.61 5.88
C PRO A 31 11.17 -17.82 4.93
N GLY A 32 12.32 -18.07 4.31
CA GLY A 32 12.52 -19.19 3.38
C GLY A 32 11.86 -19.05 2.00
N ARG A 33 11.19 -17.93 1.69
CA ARG A 33 10.49 -17.71 0.40
C ARG A 33 10.97 -16.43 -0.33
N GLY A 34 12.19 -15.97 -0.03
CA GLY A 34 12.83 -14.85 -0.70
C GLY A 34 12.61 -13.51 0.00
N GLU A 35 12.67 -12.43 -0.79
CA GLU A 35 12.55 -11.06 -0.31
C GLU A 35 11.15 -10.77 0.29
N PRO A 36 11.03 -9.88 1.29
CA PRO A 36 9.74 -9.45 1.79
C PRO A 36 8.85 -8.89 0.69
N ARG A 37 7.55 -9.20 0.73
CA ARG A 37 6.57 -8.61 -0.19
C ARG A 37 6.20 -7.23 0.30
N PHE A 38 6.17 -6.26 -0.60
CA PHE A 38 5.72 -4.90 -0.34
C PHE A 38 4.49 -4.58 -1.21
N ILE A 39 3.44 -4.08 -0.58
CA ILE A 39 2.21 -3.61 -1.23
C ILE A 39 1.97 -2.17 -0.81
N ALA A 40 1.65 -1.30 -1.78
CA ALA A 40 1.15 0.03 -1.52
C ALA A 40 -0.22 0.21 -2.18
N VAL A 41 -1.15 0.84 -1.47
CA VAL A 41 -2.45 1.23 -2.02
C VAL A 41 -2.78 2.67 -1.63
N GLY A 42 -3.26 3.46 -2.59
CA GLY A 42 -3.68 4.85 -2.40
C GLY A 42 -5.18 5.00 -2.59
N TYR A 43 -5.81 5.76 -1.71
CA TYR A 43 -7.24 6.09 -1.72
C TYR A 43 -7.43 7.60 -1.71
N VAL A 44 -8.33 8.10 -2.54
CA VAL A 44 -9.00 9.40 -2.36
C VAL A 44 -10.41 9.08 -1.88
N ASP A 45 -10.75 9.57 -0.70
CA ASP A 45 -11.92 9.13 0.07
C ASP A 45 -11.94 7.60 0.21
N ASP A 46 -12.97 6.95 -0.33
CA ASP A 46 -13.10 5.48 -0.34
C ASP A 46 -12.80 4.86 -1.71
N THR A 47 -12.29 5.65 -2.66
CA THR A 47 -11.93 5.19 -4.01
C THR A 47 -10.45 4.90 -4.10
N GLN A 48 -10.09 3.64 -4.32
CA GLN A 48 -8.71 3.28 -4.59
C GLN A 48 -8.29 3.83 -5.96
N PHE A 49 -7.20 4.60 -6.00
CA PHE A 49 -6.67 5.17 -7.25
C PHE A 49 -5.29 4.63 -7.62
N LEU A 50 -4.52 4.12 -6.66
CA LEU A 50 -3.17 3.60 -6.87
C LEU A 50 -3.02 2.21 -6.24
N ARG A 51 -2.33 1.32 -6.95
CA ARG A 51 -1.81 0.05 -6.42
C ARG A 51 -0.38 -0.17 -6.88
N PHE A 52 0.45 -0.70 -5.99
CA PHE A 52 1.75 -1.27 -6.32
C PHE A 52 1.92 -2.59 -5.58
N ASP A 53 2.54 -3.57 -6.24
CA ASP A 53 2.84 -4.88 -5.68
C ASP A 53 4.26 -5.29 -6.11
N SER A 54 5.15 -5.49 -5.14
CA SER A 54 6.54 -5.86 -5.43
C SER A 54 6.68 -7.24 -6.09
N ASP A 55 5.67 -8.09 -5.93
CA ASP A 55 5.65 -9.45 -6.48
C ASP A 55 5.04 -9.51 -7.89
N ALA A 56 4.52 -8.39 -8.42
CA ALA A 56 4.01 -8.37 -9.78
C ALA A 56 5.15 -8.68 -10.78
N PRO A 57 4.89 -9.34 -11.92
CA PRO A 57 5.92 -9.59 -12.93
C PRO A 57 6.64 -8.34 -13.44
N ASN A 58 5.94 -7.20 -13.44
CA ASN A 58 6.52 -5.88 -13.71
C ASN A 58 6.07 -4.89 -12.61
N PRO A 59 6.79 -4.79 -11.48
CA PRO A 59 6.38 -3.94 -10.37
C PRO A 59 6.36 -2.47 -10.76
N ARG A 60 5.16 -1.89 -10.81
CA ARG A 60 4.89 -0.48 -11.12
C ARG A 60 3.65 0.03 -10.39
N GLY A 61 3.52 1.34 -10.28
CA GLY A 61 2.28 1.98 -9.86
C GLY A 61 1.23 1.75 -10.94
N GLU A 62 0.05 1.27 -10.53
CA GLU A 62 -1.07 0.98 -11.40
C GLU A 62 -2.25 1.91 -11.08
N PRO A 63 -2.86 2.54 -12.10
CA PRO A 63 -4.12 3.26 -11.94
C PRO A 63 -5.23 2.29 -11.54
N ARG A 64 -6.06 2.68 -10.57
CA ARG A 64 -7.19 1.89 -10.08
C ARG A 64 -8.54 2.60 -10.22
N ALA A 65 -8.55 3.82 -10.76
CA ALA A 65 -9.75 4.59 -11.05
C ALA A 65 -9.61 5.34 -12.40
N PRO A 66 -10.70 5.49 -13.18
CA PRO A 66 -10.63 6.10 -14.51
C PRO A 66 -10.06 7.52 -14.54
N TRP A 67 -10.34 8.31 -13.50
CA TRP A 67 -9.91 9.72 -13.44
C TRP A 67 -8.39 9.88 -13.28
N VAL A 68 -7.67 8.84 -12.84
CA VAL A 68 -6.20 8.89 -12.71
C VAL A 68 -5.49 8.36 -13.97
N GLU A 69 -6.21 7.75 -14.90
CA GLU A 69 -5.64 7.27 -16.17
C GLU A 69 -5.23 8.42 -17.09
N GLN A 70 -5.75 9.63 -16.87
CA GLN A 70 -5.36 10.84 -17.59
C GLN A 70 -3.94 11.32 -17.24
N GLU A 71 -3.36 10.84 -16.12
CA GLU A 71 -2.00 11.18 -15.73
C GLU A 71 -0.98 10.58 -16.71
N GLY A 72 0.02 11.38 -17.06
CA GLY A 72 1.05 11.01 -18.03
C GLY A 72 2.00 9.90 -17.54
N PRO A 73 2.76 9.30 -18.46
CA PRO A 73 3.75 8.27 -18.11
C PRO A 73 4.79 8.77 -17.11
N GLU A 74 5.17 10.05 -17.14
CA GLU A 74 6.15 10.64 -16.22
C GLU A 74 5.67 10.59 -14.76
N TYR A 75 4.38 10.82 -14.52
CA TYR A 75 3.77 10.70 -13.19
C TYR A 75 3.89 9.26 -12.69
N TRP A 76 3.51 8.29 -13.52
CA TRP A 76 3.54 6.87 -13.15
C TRP A 76 4.96 6.33 -12.97
N GLU A 77 5.93 6.82 -13.75
CA GLU A 77 7.35 6.51 -13.57
C GLU A 77 7.88 7.04 -12.24
N GLU A 78 7.53 8.28 -11.89
CA GLU A 78 7.91 8.87 -10.62
C GLU A 78 7.31 8.12 -9.43
N GLU A 79 6.00 7.86 -9.45
CA GLU A 79 5.31 7.11 -8.41
C GLU A 79 5.88 5.70 -8.29
N THR A 80 6.13 5.02 -9.41
CA THR A 80 6.79 3.70 -9.42
C THR A 80 8.16 3.75 -8.75
N ARG A 81 8.98 4.77 -9.04
CA ARG A 81 10.31 4.94 -8.44
C ARG A 81 10.21 5.15 -6.93
N LYS A 82 9.29 5.99 -6.45
CA LYS A 82 9.04 6.21 -5.01
C LYS A 82 8.65 4.91 -4.32
N LEU A 83 7.73 4.14 -4.91
CA LEU A 83 7.21 2.89 -4.34
C LEU A 83 8.27 1.78 -4.31
N LYS A 84 9.14 1.70 -5.32
CA LYS A 84 10.32 0.83 -5.30
C LYS A 84 11.31 1.23 -4.19
N GLY A 85 11.52 2.53 -3.99
CA GLY A 85 12.32 3.04 -2.87
C GLY A 85 11.72 2.66 -1.51
N ALA A 86 10.41 2.82 -1.33
CA ALA A 86 9.71 2.41 -0.12
C ALA A 86 9.82 0.90 0.13
N ALA A 87 9.71 0.06 -0.90
CA ALA A 87 9.91 -1.39 -0.79
C ALA A 87 11.30 -1.74 -0.22
N GLN A 88 12.36 -1.04 -0.65
CA GLN A 88 13.71 -1.24 -0.13
C GLN A 88 13.84 -0.82 1.35
N ILE A 89 13.22 0.30 1.73
CA ILE A 89 13.19 0.75 3.13
C ILE A 89 12.48 -0.29 4.00
N TYR A 90 11.33 -0.80 3.56
CA TYR A 90 10.58 -1.83 4.30
C TYR A 90 11.36 -3.14 4.43
N ARG A 91 12.11 -3.54 3.39
CA ARG A 91 13.01 -4.69 3.49
C ARG A 91 14.02 -4.55 4.63
N VAL A 92 14.71 -3.41 4.69
CA VAL A 92 15.71 -3.14 5.75
C VAL A 92 15.03 -3.11 7.12
N ASN A 93 13.93 -2.37 7.25
CA ASN A 93 13.20 -2.24 8.51
C ASN A 93 12.68 -3.58 9.03
N LEU A 94 12.17 -4.45 8.16
CA LEU A 94 11.72 -5.79 8.56
C LEU A 94 12.87 -6.66 9.07
N SER A 95 14.06 -6.55 8.45
CA SER A 95 15.26 -7.24 8.95
C SER A 95 15.67 -6.74 10.33
N THR A 96 15.68 -5.40 10.52
CA THR A 96 16.00 -4.77 11.80
C THR A 96 15.00 -5.14 12.90
N LEU A 97 13.69 -5.06 12.61
CA LEU A 97 12.63 -5.41 13.56
C LEU A 97 12.74 -6.88 13.98
N ARG A 98 13.00 -7.79 13.04
CA ARG A 98 13.24 -9.20 13.36
C ARG A 98 14.38 -9.37 14.37
N GLY A 99 15.49 -8.63 14.18
CA GLY A 99 16.59 -8.59 15.14
C GLY A 99 16.20 -8.08 16.52
N TYR A 100 15.43 -6.98 16.60
CA TYR A 100 14.98 -6.42 17.89
C TYR A 100 14.08 -7.35 18.68
N TYR A 101 13.23 -8.12 18.00
CA TYR A 101 12.32 -9.06 18.64
C TYR A 101 12.87 -10.49 18.74
N ASN A 102 14.15 -10.70 18.41
CA ASN A 102 14.81 -12.02 18.42
C ASN A 102 14.03 -13.11 17.67
N GLN A 103 13.48 -12.73 16.50
CA GLN A 103 12.70 -13.61 15.61
C GLN A 103 13.56 -14.19 14.47
#